data_AF-A0A2J6R508-F1
#
_entry.id   AF-A0A2J6R508-F1
#
_cell.length_a   1.000
_cell.length_b   1.000
_cell.length_c   1.000
_cell.angle_alpha   90.00
_cell.angle_beta   90.00
_cell.angle_gamma   90.00
#
_symmetry.space_group_name_H-M   'P 1'
#
loop_
_entity.id
_entity.type
_entity.pdbx_description
1 polymer ?
#
loop_
_entity_poly.entity_id
_entity_poly.type
_entity_poly.pdbx_seq_one_letter_code
_entity_poly.pdbx_strand_id
1 'polypeptide(L)'
;MATGQPLENNDPEMFENTAYQELFRLYEGKVVHGTRTLDEAYYQSLTDKELSDRNCDQVVTRRVQRHELNPGKTWTILRVDQLWLWLIDEQTIITSSTHRKERPPGETKLDDFSEDPIIEKIWENLRDERVNRNDPPPPSTALEMSKFIMELSIRLFNSAKCRVGDTRESIHQIFENSINDMAIDEARLFDTFTKKVQEIIVHLEDEKDKKYPPDLKGEGKRVTNLRGTPPKADKNSSGKPKDKKPEDLRVSEEIISNLKSIDDAASLLKETKHIRDGLKILKSILVQQRTVWNDFTGEVQLDNQLKSPPSCIIDEIKNMDDAAERIQTGINSILDLEQNEASISEAITSRTEAQESVRQGRTLMVFTVVSW
;
A
#
# COMPACT_ATOMS: atom_id res chain seq x y z
N MET A 1 26.88 -39.81 -53.48
CA MET A 1 26.12 -38.61 -53.12
C MET A 1 25.34 -38.90 -51.86
N ALA A 2 25.87 -38.52 -50.71
CA ALA A 2 25.13 -38.37 -49.47
C ALA A 2 25.60 -37.05 -48.89
N THR A 3 24.73 -36.07 -49.05
CA THR A 3 24.88 -34.66 -48.68
C THR A 3 24.99 -34.53 -47.17
N GLY A 4 26.00 -33.79 -46.72
CA GLY A 4 26.15 -33.39 -45.32
C GLY A 4 24.95 -32.55 -44.88
N GLN A 5 24.46 -32.82 -43.67
CA GLN A 5 23.59 -31.92 -42.95
C GLN A 5 24.45 -30.88 -42.21
N PRO A 6 24.07 -29.59 -42.22
CA PRO A 6 24.71 -28.58 -41.39
C PRO A 6 24.30 -28.78 -39.93
N LEU A 7 25.26 -28.69 -39.01
CA LEU A 7 25.00 -28.50 -37.59
C LEU A 7 24.40 -27.11 -37.41
N GLU A 8 23.07 -27.04 -37.37
CA GLU A 8 22.30 -25.84 -37.05
C GLU A 8 22.05 -25.75 -35.54
N ASN A 9 22.26 -24.53 -35.02
CA ASN A 9 21.71 -23.97 -33.79
C ASN A 9 22.31 -24.46 -32.47
N ASN A 10 23.50 -23.94 -32.17
CA ASN A 10 23.94 -23.74 -30.79
C ASN A 10 23.19 -22.53 -30.22
N ASP A 11 22.19 -22.77 -29.38
CA ASP A 11 21.52 -21.71 -28.61
C ASP A 11 22.52 -21.02 -27.67
N PRO A 12 22.74 -19.70 -27.79
CA PRO A 12 23.68 -18.96 -26.94
C PRO A 12 23.29 -18.97 -25.45
N GLU A 13 22.01 -19.15 -25.13
CA GLU A 13 21.50 -19.18 -23.75
C GLU A 13 21.90 -20.41 -22.96
N MET A 14 22.15 -21.54 -23.63
CA MET A 14 22.59 -22.75 -22.93
C MET A 14 24.04 -22.63 -22.44
N PHE A 15 24.85 -21.78 -23.10
CA PHE A 15 26.27 -21.60 -22.79
C PHE A 15 26.52 -20.67 -21.59
N GLU A 16 25.75 -19.58 -21.43
CA GLU A 16 25.93 -18.61 -20.34
C GLU A 16 25.62 -19.22 -18.96
N ASN A 17 24.57 -20.03 -18.85
CA ASN A 17 24.20 -20.70 -17.61
C ASN A 17 25.27 -21.71 -17.15
N THR A 18 25.95 -22.40 -18.08
CA THR A 18 27.09 -23.27 -17.77
C THR A 18 28.32 -22.52 -17.28
N ALA A 19 28.67 -21.39 -17.90
CA ALA A 19 29.86 -20.60 -17.53
C ALA A 19 29.70 -19.97 -16.14
N TYR A 20 28.52 -19.44 -15.82
CA TYR A 20 28.23 -18.88 -14.50
C TYR A 20 28.28 -19.96 -13.41
N GLN A 21 27.68 -21.13 -13.65
CA GLN A 21 27.74 -22.25 -12.70
C GLN A 21 29.18 -22.78 -12.51
N GLU A 22 29.96 -22.82 -13.59
CA GLU A 22 31.38 -23.19 -13.52
C GLU A 22 32.19 -22.18 -12.71
N LEU A 23 31.90 -20.88 -12.86
CA LEU A 23 32.48 -19.83 -12.04
C LEU A 23 32.14 -20.01 -10.55
N PHE A 24 30.87 -20.29 -10.21
CA PHE A 24 30.46 -20.56 -8.84
C PHE A 24 31.17 -21.78 -8.23
N ARG A 25 31.41 -22.82 -9.02
CA ARG A 25 32.20 -23.99 -8.60
C ARG A 25 33.67 -23.63 -8.38
N LEU A 26 34.27 -22.84 -9.26
CA LEU A 26 35.67 -22.41 -9.12
C LEU A 26 35.91 -21.54 -7.88
N TYR A 27 34.91 -20.76 -7.49
CA TYR A 27 34.95 -19.91 -6.30
C TYR A 27 34.24 -20.53 -5.08
N GLU A 28 34.03 -21.86 -5.08
CA GLU A 28 33.45 -22.57 -3.94
C GLU A 28 34.31 -22.35 -2.67
N GLY A 29 33.66 -21.97 -1.56
CA GLY A 29 34.34 -21.60 -0.32
C GLY A 29 34.91 -20.17 -0.27
N LYS A 30 34.72 -19.37 -1.33
CA LYS A 30 34.97 -17.92 -1.30
C LYS A 30 33.67 -17.15 -1.06
N VAL A 31 33.80 -15.94 -0.52
CA VAL A 31 32.67 -15.02 -0.40
C VAL A 31 32.35 -14.47 -1.77
N VAL A 32 31.17 -14.80 -2.30
CA VAL A 32 30.65 -14.24 -3.55
C VAL A 32 29.57 -13.22 -3.19
N HIS A 33 29.77 -11.97 -3.59
CA HIS A 33 28.79 -10.91 -3.41
C HIS A 33 27.70 -11.06 -4.48
N GLY A 34 26.59 -11.69 -4.10
CA GLY A 34 25.39 -11.81 -4.94
C GLY A 34 24.49 -10.59 -4.85
N THR A 35 23.51 -10.53 -5.75
CA THR A 35 22.44 -9.55 -5.69
C THR A 35 21.56 -9.82 -4.47
N ARG A 36 21.23 -8.75 -3.74
CA ARG A 36 20.41 -8.82 -2.53
C ARG A 36 19.04 -8.22 -2.81
N THR A 37 18.01 -8.76 -2.16
CA THR A 37 16.70 -8.10 -2.20
C THR A 37 16.75 -6.78 -1.43
N LEU A 38 15.77 -5.90 -1.64
CA LEU A 38 15.66 -4.65 -0.91
C LEU A 38 15.74 -4.87 0.62
N ASP A 39 14.98 -5.83 1.13
CA ASP A 39 14.96 -6.18 2.55
C ASP A 39 16.28 -6.75 3.05
N GLU A 40 16.90 -7.67 2.29
CA GLU A 40 18.19 -8.28 2.62
C GLU A 40 19.33 -7.24 2.67
N ALA A 41 19.24 -6.18 1.86
CA ALA A 41 20.21 -5.11 1.85
C ALA A 41 20.20 -4.27 3.14
N TYR A 42 19.08 -4.24 3.87
CA TYR A 42 18.92 -3.45 5.09
C TYR A 42 18.92 -4.31 6.37
N TYR A 43 18.19 -5.41 6.36
CA TYR A 43 18.03 -6.29 7.52
C TYR A 43 18.97 -7.50 7.43
N GLN A 44 20.17 -7.34 7.98
CA GLN A 44 21.24 -8.35 7.89
C GLN A 44 21.00 -9.63 8.73
N SER A 45 20.03 -9.59 9.65
CA SER A 45 19.81 -10.67 10.63
C SER A 45 18.50 -11.45 10.42
N LEU A 46 17.84 -11.29 9.27
CA LEU A 46 16.62 -12.04 8.97
C LEU A 46 16.94 -13.51 8.70
N THR A 47 16.07 -14.39 9.18
CA THR A 47 16.04 -15.79 8.73
C THR A 47 15.49 -15.89 7.31
N ASP A 48 15.80 -16.98 6.60
CA ASP A 48 15.31 -17.22 5.24
C ASP A 48 13.78 -17.12 5.13
N LYS A 49 13.07 -17.60 6.16
CA LYS A 49 11.61 -17.51 6.22
C LYS A 49 11.14 -16.06 6.33
N GLU A 50 11.68 -15.30 7.28
CA GLU A 50 11.31 -13.89 7.46
C GLU A 50 11.65 -13.07 6.22
N LEU A 51 12.80 -13.34 5.59
CA LEU A 51 13.18 -12.69 4.34
C LEU A 51 12.21 -13.03 3.22
N SER A 52 11.79 -14.30 3.08
CA SER A 52 10.77 -14.69 2.11
C SER A 52 9.43 -13.99 2.33
N ASP A 53 8.96 -13.94 3.58
CA ASP A 53 7.70 -13.30 3.97
C ASP A 53 7.75 -11.79 3.69
N ARG A 54 8.90 -11.14 3.92
CA ARG A 54 9.07 -9.71 3.62
C ARG A 54 9.19 -9.43 2.13
N ASN A 55 9.95 -10.25 1.43
CA ASN A 55 10.11 -10.14 0.00
C ASN A 55 8.72 -10.19 -0.66
N CYS A 56 7.85 -11.15 -0.30
CA CYS A 56 6.54 -11.31 -0.97
C CYS A 56 5.59 -10.15 -0.74
N ASP A 57 5.92 -9.30 0.23
CA ASP A 57 5.14 -8.14 0.63
C ASP A 57 5.79 -6.81 0.23
N GLN A 58 6.83 -6.83 -0.61
CA GLN A 58 7.44 -5.62 -1.15
C GLN A 58 6.41 -4.78 -1.94
N VAL A 59 6.56 -3.46 -1.86
CA VAL A 59 5.69 -2.49 -2.55
C VAL A 59 5.61 -2.76 -4.05
N VAL A 60 6.76 -3.03 -4.70
CA VAL A 60 6.82 -3.36 -6.12
C VAL A 60 6.08 -4.66 -6.43
N THR A 61 6.28 -5.69 -5.60
CA THR A 61 5.60 -6.98 -5.75
C THR A 61 4.08 -6.82 -5.69
N ARG A 62 3.58 -6.11 -4.67
CA ARG A 62 2.15 -5.83 -4.52
C ARG A 62 1.58 -5.05 -5.70
N ARG A 63 2.26 -3.98 -6.11
CA ARG A 63 1.80 -3.11 -7.19
C ARG A 63 1.67 -3.87 -8.51
N VAL A 64 2.64 -4.74 -8.82
CA VAL A 64 2.60 -5.59 -10.01
C VAL A 64 1.48 -6.62 -9.89
N GLN A 65 1.40 -7.35 -8.77
CA GLN A 65 0.38 -8.39 -8.56
C GLN A 65 -1.05 -7.87 -8.58
N ARG A 66 -1.30 -6.62 -8.13
CA ARG A 66 -2.62 -5.99 -8.17
C ARG A 66 -3.18 -5.86 -9.60
N HIS A 67 -2.30 -5.87 -10.60
CA HIS A 67 -2.65 -5.74 -12.02
C HIS A 67 -2.48 -7.04 -12.82
N GLU A 68 -2.04 -8.14 -12.19
CA GLU A 68 -1.91 -9.42 -12.86
C GLU A 68 -3.21 -10.23 -12.80
N LEU A 69 -3.60 -10.80 -13.94
CA LEU A 69 -4.78 -11.66 -14.04
C LEU A 69 -4.58 -13.04 -13.37
N ASN A 70 -3.33 -13.46 -13.15
CA ASN A 70 -2.95 -14.76 -12.56
C ASN A 70 -1.95 -14.58 -11.42
N PRO A 71 -2.39 -14.07 -10.25
CA PRO A 71 -1.51 -13.88 -9.10
C PRO A 71 -0.91 -15.23 -8.65
N GLY A 72 0.42 -15.32 -8.58
CA GLY A 72 1.12 -16.40 -7.87
C GLY A 72 2.07 -17.30 -8.66
N LYS A 73 2.29 -17.08 -9.97
CA LYS A 73 3.26 -17.89 -10.74
C LYS A 73 4.69 -17.35 -10.67
N THR A 74 4.84 -16.03 -10.72
CA THR A 74 6.10 -15.30 -10.56
C THR A 74 5.83 -13.97 -9.88
N TRP A 75 6.85 -13.37 -9.29
CA TRP A 75 6.70 -12.11 -8.58
C TRP A 75 7.93 -11.23 -8.81
N THR A 76 7.67 -9.98 -9.19
CA THR A 76 8.70 -8.98 -9.45
C THR A 76 9.15 -8.39 -8.12
N ILE A 77 10.47 -8.38 -7.90
CA ILE A 77 11.09 -7.95 -6.66
C ILE A 77 12.13 -6.87 -6.93
N LEU A 78 12.24 -5.89 -6.02
CA LEU A 78 13.30 -4.90 -6.08
C LEU A 78 14.58 -5.46 -5.46
N ARG A 79 15.70 -5.26 -6.15
CA ARG A 79 17.03 -5.71 -5.75
C ARG A 79 18.00 -4.56 -5.67
N VAL A 80 19.03 -4.75 -4.85
CA VAL A 80 20.10 -3.81 -4.60
C VAL A 80 21.39 -4.44 -5.08
N ASP A 81 21.79 -4.04 -6.28
CA ASP A 81 23.04 -4.47 -6.89
C ASP A 81 24.21 -3.58 -6.40
N GLN A 82 25.41 -4.15 -6.44
CA GLN A 82 26.66 -3.45 -6.14
C GLN A 82 27.42 -3.15 -7.44
N LEU A 83 28.04 -1.97 -7.47
CA LEU A 83 28.93 -1.51 -8.52
C LEU A 83 30.30 -1.23 -7.89
N TRP A 84 31.34 -1.83 -8.46
CA TRP A 84 32.73 -1.53 -8.16
C TRP A 84 33.34 -0.77 -9.31
N LEU A 85 34.07 0.28 -8.99
CA LEU A 85 34.70 1.15 -9.98
C LEU A 85 36.10 1.53 -9.47
N TRP A 86 37.11 1.25 -10.29
CA TRP A 86 38.51 1.55 -10.01
C TRP A 86 39.08 2.45 -11.11
N LEU A 87 39.58 3.62 -10.72
CA LEU A 87 40.34 4.48 -11.61
C LEU A 87 41.81 4.07 -11.52
N ILE A 88 42.36 3.58 -12.62
CA ILE A 88 43.74 3.12 -12.68
C ILE A 88 44.65 4.27 -13.09
N ASP A 89 44.22 5.05 -14.08
CA ASP A 89 44.89 6.23 -14.60
C ASP A 89 43.87 7.22 -15.22
N GLU A 90 44.34 8.27 -15.89
CA GLU A 90 43.51 9.31 -16.50
C GLU A 90 42.59 8.83 -17.63
N GLN A 91 42.83 7.63 -18.18
CA GLN A 91 42.11 7.09 -19.35
C GLN A 91 41.51 5.70 -19.11
N THR A 92 41.85 5.04 -18.00
CA THR A 92 41.49 3.65 -17.73
C THR A 92 40.64 3.52 -16.48
N ILE A 93 39.42 3.03 -16.67
CA ILE A 93 38.53 2.57 -15.61
C ILE A 93 38.39 1.06 -15.70
N ILE A 94 38.46 0.39 -14.57
CA ILE A 94 37.98 -0.99 -14.42
C ILE A 94 36.66 -0.91 -13.65
N THR A 95 35.63 -1.56 -14.15
CA THR A 95 34.31 -1.63 -13.49
C THR A 95 33.84 -3.07 -13.39
N SER A 96 33.08 -3.37 -12.35
CA SER A 96 32.40 -4.65 -12.16
C SER A 96 31.04 -4.37 -11.53
N SER A 97 30.00 -5.08 -11.95
CA SER A 97 28.67 -5.03 -11.35
C SER A 97 28.28 -6.40 -10.83
N THR A 98 27.24 -6.44 -10.00
CA THR A 98 26.68 -7.69 -9.50
C THR A 98 25.93 -8.41 -10.62
N HIS A 99 26.24 -9.69 -10.86
CA HIS A 99 25.50 -10.49 -11.83
C HIS A 99 24.06 -10.73 -11.36
N ARG A 100 23.09 -10.43 -12.24
CA ARG A 100 21.68 -10.70 -12.01
C ARG A 100 21.38 -12.15 -12.40
N LYS A 101 20.94 -12.95 -11.43
CA LYS A 101 20.50 -14.33 -11.70
C LYS A 101 19.50 -14.35 -12.86
N GLU A 102 19.82 -15.13 -13.89
CA GLU A 102 18.91 -15.47 -14.97
C GLU A 102 17.61 -16.10 -14.43
N ARG A 103 16.49 -15.80 -15.11
CA ARG A 103 15.20 -16.43 -14.84
C ARG A 103 15.31 -17.96 -15.08
N PRO A 104 14.56 -18.81 -14.36
CA PRO A 104 14.60 -20.25 -14.60
C PRO A 104 14.28 -20.59 -16.08
N PRO A 105 14.95 -21.59 -16.67
CA PRO A 105 14.73 -21.95 -18.06
C PRO A 105 13.28 -22.39 -18.31
N GLY A 106 12.63 -21.79 -19.31
CA GLY A 106 11.26 -22.11 -19.73
C GLY A 106 10.23 -20.98 -19.56
N GLU A 107 10.59 -19.86 -18.93
CA GLU A 107 9.79 -18.64 -18.96
C GLU A 107 10.17 -17.81 -20.19
N THR A 108 9.19 -17.56 -21.08
CA THR A 108 9.39 -16.72 -22.28
C THR A 108 10.02 -15.39 -21.87
N LYS A 109 11.03 -14.94 -22.64
CA LYS A 109 11.62 -13.59 -22.55
C LYS A 109 10.52 -12.54 -22.58
N LEU A 110 9.98 -12.18 -21.42
CA LEU A 110 9.07 -11.07 -21.31
C LEU A 110 9.95 -9.85 -21.07
N ASP A 111 10.59 -9.40 -22.16
CA ASP A 111 11.09 -8.07 -22.50
C ASP A 111 11.80 -7.16 -21.47
N ASP A 112 12.03 -7.56 -20.21
CA ASP A 112 12.41 -6.56 -19.22
C ASP A 112 13.91 -6.31 -19.10
N PHE A 113 14.82 -7.28 -19.09
CA PHE A 113 16.28 -7.02 -19.15
C PHE A 113 17.05 -8.29 -19.57
N SER A 114 17.39 -8.44 -20.85
CA SER A 114 18.27 -9.53 -21.31
C SER A 114 19.76 -9.24 -21.10
N GLU A 115 20.10 -7.97 -20.84
CA GLU A 115 21.45 -7.49 -20.56
C GLU A 115 21.48 -6.75 -19.20
N ASP A 116 22.67 -6.54 -18.62
CA ASP A 116 22.82 -5.77 -17.38
C ASP A 116 22.30 -4.34 -17.61
N PRO A 117 21.26 -3.88 -16.87
CA PRO A 117 20.65 -2.57 -17.12
C PRO A 117 21.60 -1.41 -16.87
N ILE A 118 22.64 -1.57 -16.04
CA ILE A 118 23.65 -0.53 -15.86
C ILE A 118 24.45 -0.40 -17.16
N ILE A 119 24.89 -1.52 -17.73
CA ILE A 119 25.69 -1.53 -18.97
C ILE A 119 24.87 -1.07 -20.16
N GLU A 120 23.66 -1.60 -20.32
CA GLU A 120 22.74 -1.16 -21.38
C GLU A 120 22.48 0.34 -21.26
N LYS A 121 22.21 0.84 -20.05
CA LYS A 121 21.94 2.27 -19.86
C LYS A 121 23.16 3.15 -20.10
N ILE A 122 24.35 2.70 -19.74
CA ILE A 122 25.61 3.38 -20.09
C ILE A 122 25.75 3.48 -21.61
N TRP A 123 25.53 2.38 -22.33
CA TRP A 123 25.63 2.37 -23.79
C TRP A 123 24.59 3.23 -24.48
N GLU A 124 23.34 3.21 -24.03
CA GLU A 124 22.26 4.06 -24.53
C GLU A 124 22.63 5.54 -24.41
N ASN A 125 23.02 5.99 -23.20
CA ASN A 125 23.29 7.41 -22.97
C ASN A 125 24.55 7.89 -23.72
N LEU A 126 25.61 7.08 -23.80
CA LEU A 126 26.81 7.42 -24.58
C LEU A 126 26.57 7.44 -26.11
N ARG A 127 25.49 6.79 -26.57
CA ARG A 127 25.10 6.76 -27.99
C ARG A 127 24.15 7.91 -28.34
N ASP A 128 23.18 8.20 -27.48
CA ASP A 128 22.16 9.24 -27.67
C ASP A 128 22.71 10.68 -27.52
N GLU A 129 23.74 10.89 -26.68
CA GLU A 129 24.41 12.20 -26.52
C GLU A 129 25.06 12.75 -27.81
N ARG A 130 25.07 11.98 -28.90
CA ARG A 130 25.57 12.44 -30.21
C ARG A 130 24.52 13.16 -31.06
N VAL A 131 23.26 13.27 -30.60
CA VAL A 131 22.14 13.76 -31.42
C VAL A 131 21.79 15.23 -31.16
N ASN A 132 22.01 15.76 -29.96
CA ASN A 132 21.64 17.13 -29.57
C ASN A 132 22.84 18.03 -29.26
N ARG A 133 22.92 19.21 -29.89
CA ARG A 133 24.06 20.16 -29.73
C ARG A 133 24.14 20.86 -28.37
N ASN A 134 23.12 20.71 -27.51
CA ASN A 134 23.02 21.37 -26.22
C ASN A 134 23.35 20.44 -25.04
N ASP A 135 23.58 19.15 -25.31
CA ASP A 135 23.93 18.19 -24.26
C ASP A 135 25.41 18.33 -23.88
N PRO A 136 25.79 18.00 -22.63
CA PRO A 136 27.19 17.98 -22.21
C PRO A 136 28.02 17.09 -23.16
N PRO A 137 29.30 17.45 -23.42
CA PRO A 137 30.17 16.58 -24.20
C PRO A 137 30.34 15.22 -23.49
N PRO A 138 30.51 14.13 -24.25
CA PRO A 138 30.73 12.82 -23.67
C PRO A 138 31.99 12.83 -22.78
N PRO A 139 32.02 12.00 -21.73
CA PRO A 139 33.13 11.98 -20.79
C PRO A 139 34.45 11.69 -21.51
N SER A 140 35.44 12.56 -21.29
CA SER A 140 36.73 12.57 -21.98
C SER A 140 37.88 12.02 -21.13
N THR A 141 37.70 11.99 -19.81
CA THR A 141 38.65 11.42 -18.85
C THR A 141 38.03 10.26 -18.08
N ALA A 142 38.87 9.40 -17.51
CA ALA A 142 38.42 8.36 -16.58
C ALA A 142 37.62 8.93 -15.41
N LEU A 143 37.98 10.12 -14.91
CA LEU A 143 37.24 10.77 -13.83
C LEU A 143 35.82 11.18 -14.27
N GLU A 144 35.69 11.83 -15.42
CA GLU A 144 34.39 12.22 -15.97
C GLU A 144 33.50 11.00 -16.25
N MET A 145 34.08 9.94 -16.83
CA MET A 145 33.36 8.70 -17.10
C MET A 145 32.91 8.02 -15.80
N SER A 146 33.71 8.08 -14.74
CA SER A 146 33.34 7.55 -13.43
C SER A 146 32.16 8.31 -12.82
N LYS A 147 32.19 9.65 -12.87
CA LYS A 147 31.06 10.50 -12.43
C LYS A 147 29.79 10.19 -13.22
N PHE A 148 29.92 10.04 -14.53
CA PHE A 148 28.83 9.66 -15.42
C PHE A 148 28.20 8.31 -15.06
N ILE A 149 29.02 7.26 -14.87
CA ILE A 149 28.53 5.94 -14.46
C ILE A 149 27.83 5.99 -13.09
N MET A 150 28.41 6.73 -12.13
CA MET A 150 27.80 6.90 -10.80
C MET A 150 26.45 7.62 -10.89
N GLU A 151 26.37 8.71 -11.66
CA GLU A 151 25.14 9.49 -11.84
C GLU A 151 24.04 8.64 -12.50
N LEU A 152 24.38 7.88 -13.55
CA LEU A 152 23.46 6.95 -14.19
C LEU A 152 22.93 5.91 -13.19
N SER A 153 23.81 5.34 -12.39
CA SER A 153 23.45 4.34 -11.37
C SER A 153 22.48 4.91 -10.32
N ILE A 154 22.68 6.17 -9.90
CA ILE A 154 21.77 6.89 -8.99
C ILE A 154 20.41 7.13 -9.67
N ARG A 155 20.43 7.53 -10.95
CA ARG A 155 19.21 7.82 -11.74
C ARG A 155 18.42 6.58 -12.13
N LEU A 156 18.92 5.36 -11.91
CA LEU A 156 18.14 4.14 -12.14
C LEU A 156 16.85 4.10 -11.31
N PHE A 157 16.82 4.73 -10.13
CA PHE A 157 15.60 4.85 -9.33
C PHE A 157 14.44 5.50 -10.12
N ASN A 158 14.75 6.49 -10.95
CA ASN A 158 13.76 7.24 -11.73
C ASN A 158 13.58 6.70 -13.16
N SER A 159 14.55 5.94 -13.67
CA SER A 159 14.59 5.54 -15.09
C SER A 159 14.39 4.05 -15.34
N ALA A 160 14.72 3.17 -14.39
CA ALA A 160 14.47 1.74 -14.51
C ALA A 160 12.96 1.49 -14.40
N LYS A 161 12.36 0.96 -15.46
CA LYS A 161 10.92 0.72 -15.55
C LYS A 161 10.62 -0.77 -15.52
N CYS A 162 9.61 -1.17 -14.75
CA CYS A 162 9.03 -2.51 -14.84
C CYS A 162 7.59 -2.44 -15.36
N ARG A 163 7.13 -3.54 -15.93
CA ARG A 163 5.74 -3.67 -16.38
C ARG A 163 4.77 -3.74 -15.19
N VAL A 164 3.72 -2.92 -15.22
CA VAL A 164 2.62 -2.91 -14.26
C VAL A 164 1.31 -2.93 -15.07
N GLY A 165 0.72 -4.12 -15.25
CA GLY A 165 -0.41 -4.29 -16.18
C GLY A 165 -0.02 -3.94 -17.63
N ASP A 166 -0.65 -2.88 -18.16
CA ASP A 166 -0.41 -2.36 -19.51
C ASP A 166 0.58 -1.17 -19.54
N THR A 167 0.98 -0.65 -18.38
CA THR A 167 1.91 0.47 -18.25
C THR A 167 3.31 0.01 -17.87
N ARG A 168 4.28 0.91 -18.03
CA ARG A 168 5.65 0.76 -17.51
C ARG A 168 5.90 1.86 -16.49
N GLU A 169 6.15 1.47 -15.26
CA GLU A 169 6.33 2.41 -14.14
C GLU A 169 7.77 2.31 -13.63
N SER A 170 8.39 3.46 -13.33
CA SER A 170 9.67 3.47 -12.63
C SER A 170 9.51 3.14 -11.15
N ILE A 171 10.61 2.84 -10.46
CA ILE A 171 10.55 2.58 -9.01
C ILE A 171 9.95 3.78 -8.28
N HIS A 172 10.36 5.00 -8.63
CA HIS A 172 9.73 6.22 -8.12
C HIS A 172 8.22 6.22 -8.33
N GLN A 173 7.75 6.01 -9.57
CA GLN A 173 6.33 6.04 -9.91
C GLN A 173 5.54 4.95 -9.19
N ILE A 174 6.13 3.77 -8.96
CA ILE A 174 5.48 2.69 -8.22
C ILE A 174 5.18 3.13 -6.79
N PHE A 175 6.15 3.70 -6.09
CA PHE A 175 5.95 4.19 -4.73
C PHE A 175 4.96 5.36 -4.70
N GLU A 176 5.10 6.33 -5.61
CA GLU A 176 4.21 7.48 -5.73
C GLU A 176 2.75 7.05 -5.99
N ASN A 177 2.53 6.16 -6.96
CA ASN A 177 1.20 5.64 -7.30
C ASN A 177 0.62 4.80 -6.16
N SER A 178 1.45 4.00 -5.46
CA SER A 178 0.98 3.23 -4.29
C SER A 178 0.51 4.16 -3.17
N ILE A 179 1.22 5.27 -2.92
CA ILE A 179 0.81 6.28 -1.93
C ILE A 179 -0.49 6.97 -2.35
N ASN A 180 -0.64 7.29 -3.64
CA ASN A 180 -1.86 7.88 -4.17
C ASN A 180 -3.06 6.94 -4.02
N ASP A 181 -2.88 5.63 -4.28
CA ASP A 181 -3.92 4.62 -4.03
C ASP A 181 -4.31 4.58 -2.54
N MET A 182 -3.31 4.62 -1.63
CA MET A 182 -3.58 4.65 -0.18
C MET A 182 -4.33 5.90 0.25
N ALA A 183 -4.03 7.06 -0.34
CA ALA A 183 -4.75 8.30 -0.05
C ALA A 183 -6.21 8.23 -0.52
N ILE A 184 -6.46 7.60 -1.67
CA ILE A 184 -7.83 7.38 -2.18
C ILE A 184 -8.59 6.43 -1.26
N ASP A 185 -7.97 5.34 -0.83
CA ASP A 185 -8.61 4.36 0.06
C ASP A 185 -8.85 4.93 1.46
N GLU A 186 -7.95 5.78 1.98
CA GLU A 186 -8.15 6.51 3.24
C GLU A 186 -9.35 7.47 3.16
N ALA A 187 -9.47 8.23 2.07
CA ALA A 187 -10.62 9.10 1.86
C ALA A 187 -11.94 8.30 1.78
N ARG A 188 -11.92 7.11 1.13
CA ARG A 188 -13.09 6.22 1.08
C ARG A 188 -13.49 5.68 2.45
N LEU A 189 -12.52 5.34 3.30
CA LEU A 189 -12.79 4.94 4.69
C LEU A 189 -13.45 6.08 5.45
N PHE A 190 -12.92 7.30 5.33
CA PHE A 190 -13.49 8.48 5.98
C PHE A 190 -14.93 8.77 5.52
N ASP A 191 -15.19 8.68 4.21
CA ASP A 191 -16.54 8.84 3.65
C ASP A 191 -17.50 7.76 4.15
N THR A 192 -17.03 6.52 4.26
CA THR A 192 -17.83 5.39 4.76
C THR A 192 -18.19 5.61 6.23
N PHE A 193 -17.22 5.99 7.05
CA PHE A 193 -17.43 6.36 8.44
C PHE A 193 -18.46 7.50 8.58
N THR A 194 -18.29 8.57 7.80
CA THR A 194 -19.17 9.75 7.85
C THR A 194 -20.61 9.39 7.50
N LYS A 195 -20.83 8.54 6.49
CA LYS A 195 -22.18 8.06 6.11
C LYS A 195 -22.81 7.25 7.23
N LYS A 196 -22.05 6.32 7.83
CA LYS A 196 -22.52 5.52 8.97
C LYS A 196 -22.97 6.40 10.14
N VAL A 197 -22.16 7.39 10.52
CA VAL A 197 -22.52 8.32 11.60
C VAL A 197 -23.79 9.10 11.26
N GLN A 198 -23.95 9.55 10.02
CA GLN A 198 -25.14 10.26 9.58
C GLN A 198 -26.40 9.40 9.63
N GLU A 199 -26.31 8.12 9.26
CA GLU A 199 -27.42 7.15 9.35
C GLU A 199 -27.86 6.95 10.81
N ILE A 200 -26.90 6.82 11.74
CA ILE A 200 -27.17 6.71 13.18
C ILE A 200 -27.91 7.95 13.70
N ILE A 201 -27.46 9.16 13.32
CA ILE A 201 -28.10 10.41 13.75
C ILE A 201 -29.55 10.47 13.27
N VAL A 202 -29.81 10.18 11.99
CA VAL A 202 -31.17 10.20 11.42
C VAL A 202 -32.07 9.20 12.14
N HIS A 203 -31.57 7.99 12.44
CA HIS A 203 -32.33 7.00 13.20
C HIS A 203 -32.69 7.47 14.61
N LEU A 204 -31.76 8.13 15.31
CA LEU A 204 -32.01 8.67 16.65
C LEU A 204 -32.99 9.86 16.65
N GLU A 205 -33.01 10.67 15.59
CA GLU A 205 -33.98 11.76 15.42
C GLU A 205 -35.39 11.23 15.15
N ASP A 206 -35.53 10.24 14.25
CA ASP A 206 -36.79 9.57 13.95
C ASP A 206 -37.43 8.90 15.19
N GLU A 207 -36.60 8.38 16.11
CA GLU A 207 -37.09 7.82 17.37
C GLU A 207 -37.58 8.88 18.36
N LYS A 208 -36.97 10.06 18.39
CA LYS A 208 -37.45 11.18 19.22
C LYS A 208 -38.83 11.64 18.79
N ASP A 209 -39.06 11.77 17.50
CA ASP A 209 -40.35 12.24 16.95
C ASP A 209 -41.49 11.23 17.19
N LYS A 210 -41.18 9.93 17.31
CA LYS A 210 -42.17 8.90 17.67
C LYS A 210 -42.51 8.86 19.16
N LYS A 211 -41.63 9.34 20.04
CA LYS A 211 -41.81 9.32 21.51
C LYS A 211 -42.62 10.50 22.07
N TYR A 212 -42.80 11.58 21.29
CA TYR A 212 -43.59 12.76 21.66
C TYR A 212 -44.68 13.06 20.62
N PRO A 213 -45.96 12.69 20.84
CA PRO A 213 -47.04 13.21 20.01
C PRO A 213 -47.12 14.75 20.17
N PRO A 214 -47.53 15.51 19.13
CA PRO A 214 -47.68 16.95 19.23
C PRO A 214 -48.68 17.29 20.34
N ASP A 215 -48.28 18.20 21.22
CA ASP A 215 -49.12 18.76 22.28
C ASP A 215 -50.53 19.06 21.77
N LEU A 216 -51.54 18.46 22.42
CA LEU A 216 -52.92 18.87 22.32
C LEU A 216 -53.02 20.31 22.86
N LYS A 217 -52.82 21.30 21.98
CA LYS A 217 -53.23 22.68 22.25
C LYS A 217 -54.72 22.67 22.56
N GLY A 218 -55.04 23.07 23.78
CA GLY A 218 -56.40 23.12 24.28
C GLY A 218 -57.29 24.01 23.41
N GLU A 219 -58.39 23.45 22.95
CA GLU A 219 -59.61 24.20 22.72
C GLU A 219 -60.69 23.61 23.62
N GLY A 220 -61.03 24.36 24.66
CA GLY A 220 -62.21 24.09 25.47
C GLY A 220 -63.47 24.34 24.64
N LYS A 221 -64.36 23.34 24.56
CA LYS A 221 -65.79 23.57 24.32
C LYS A 221 -66.64 22.50 25.00
N ARG A 222 -67.12 22.90 26.18
CA ARG A 222 -68.47 22.77 26.74
C ARG A 222 -69.21 21.42 26.59
N VAL A 223 -69.34 20.78 27.75
CA VAL A 223 -70.26 19.68 28.10
C VAL A 223 -71.72 20.08 27.90
N THR A 224 -72.52 19.23 27.25
CA THR A 224 -73.96 19.03 27.53
C THR A 224 -74.35 17.56 27.35
N ASN A 225 -74.59 16.89 28.49
CA ASN A 225 -75.60 15.86 28.83
C ASN A 225 -76.75 15.65 27.82
N LEU A 226 -77.42 14.51 27.60
CA LEU A 226 -77.60 13.19 28.25
C LEU A 226 -78.41 12.29 27.26
N ARG A 227 -78.27 10.95 27.33
CA ARG A 227 -79.35 9.90 27.35
C ARG A 227 -79.08 8.61 26.53
N GLY A 228 -78.70 7.55 27.25
CA GLY A 228 -79.18 6.14 27.25
C GLY A 228 -79.31 5.29 25.97
N THR A 229 -78.53 4.21 25.87
CA THR A 229 -78.89 2.76 25.99
C THR A 229 -77.88 1.83 25.24
N PRO A 230 -77.74 0.53 25.59
CA PRO A 230 -76.49 -0.24 25.47
C PRO A 230 -76.51 -1.34 24.36
N PRO A 231 -75.61 -2.34 24.37
CA PRO A 231 -74.50 -2.55 23.44
C PRO A 231 -74.83 -3.52 22.28
N LYS A 232 -74.15 -3.35 21.13
CA LYS A 232 -74.07 -4.41 20.11
C LYS A 232 -72.61 -4.80 19.89
N ALA A 233 -72.37 -6.08 20.17
CA ALA A 233 -71.17 -6.80 19.80
C ALA A 233 -71.03 -6.79 18.28
N ASP A 234 -69.84 -6.44 17.79
CA ASP A 234 -69.37 -6.96 16.52
C ASP A 234 -67.98 -7.53 16.68
N LYS A 235 -67.95 -8.83 16.41
CA LYS A 235 -66.77 -9.66 16.23
C LYS A 235 -66.09 -9.16 14.96
N ASN A 236 -64.80 -8.87 15.03
CA ASN A 236 -63.86 -9.23 13.96
C ASN A 236 -62.43 -9.23 14.49
N SER A 237 -62.07 -10.41 14.98
CA SER A 237 -60.71 -10.92 14.97
C SER A 237 -60.24 -11.07 13.52
N SER A 238 -59.29 -10.25 13.10
CA SER A 238 -58.31 -10.65 12.09
C SER A 238 -56.98 -9.96 12.41
N GLY A 239 -56.32 -10.48 13.45
CA GLY A 239 -54.90 -10.23 13.66
C GLY A 239 -54.14 -10.83 12.49
N LYS A 240 -53.72 -9.98 11.54
CA LYS A 240 -52.58 -10.33 10.69
C LYS A 240 -51.35 -10.35 11.60
N PRO A 241 -50.51 -11.41 11.56
CA PRO A 241 -49.20 -11.33 12.18
C PRO A 241 -48.45 -10.21 11.46
N LYS A 242 -48.11 -9.14 12.18
CA LYS A 242 -47.07 -8.23 11.70
C LYS A 242 -45.78 -9.00 11.85
N ASP A 243 -45.17 -9.36 10.72
CA ASP A 243 -43.82 -9.90 10.64
C ASP A 243 -42.87 -8.95 11.39
N LYS A 244 -42.56 -9.29 12.65
CA LYS A 244 -41.40 -8.73 13.33
C LYS A 244 -40.18 -9.30 12.62
N LYS A 245 -39.62 -8.56 11.65
CA LYS A 245 -38.23 -8.83 11.26
C LYS A 245 -37.37 -8.71 12.53
N PRO A 246 -36.52 -9.69 12.84
CA PRO A 246 -35.97 -9.87 14.19
C PRO A 246 -34.94 -8.77 14.46
N GLU A 247 -35.09 -8.05 15.56
CA GLU A 247 -34.09 -7.07 16.03
C GLU A 247 -32.70 -7.73 16.17
N ASP A 248 -32.64 -9.01 16.55
CA ASP A 248 -31.40 -9.80 16.62
C ASP A 248 -30.63 -9.91 15.29
N LEU A 249 -31.32 -9.96 14.15
CA LEU A 249 -30.67 -10.03 12.83
C LEU A 249 -30.06 -8.68 12.42
N ARG A 250 -30.70 -7.56 12.80
CA ARG A 250 -30.23 -6.21 12.48
C ARG A 250 -29.02 -5.81 13.32
N VAL A 251 -29.05 -6.11 14.62
CA VAL A 251 -27.90 -5.90 15.52
C VAL A 251 -26.68 -6.69 15.03
N SER A 252 -26.89 -7.89 14.51
CA SER A 252 -25.83 -8.71 13.94
C SER A 252 -25.22 -8.10 12.65
N GLU A 253 -26.05 -7.52 11.77
CA GLU A 253 -25.58 -6.86 10.53
C GLU A 253 -24.75 -5.60 10.81
N GLU A 254 -25.15 -4.79 11.81
CA GLU A 254 -24.45 -3.56 12.19
C GLU A 254 -23.08 -3.85 12.83
N ILE A 255 -22.99 -4.85 13.71
CA ILE A 255 -21.73 -5.30 14.31
C ILE A 255 -20.76 -5.80 13.23
N ILE A 256 -21.26 -6.59 12.27
CA ILE A 256 -20.44 -7.10 11.16
C ILE A 256 -19.93 -5.95 10.28
N SER A 257 -20.77 -4.94 10.01
CA SER A 257 -20.37 -3.76 9.25
C SER A 257 -19.24 -2.98 9.94
N ASN A 258 -19.34 -2.82 11.26
CA ASN A 258 -18.32 -2.11 12.05
C ASN A 258 -16.99 -2.85 12.07
N LEU A 259 -17.02 -4.16 12.27
CA LEU A 259 -15.81 -4.99 12.25
C LEU A 259 -15.13 -4.96 10.88
N LYS A 260 -15.90 -4.88 9.78
CA LYS A 260 -15.34 -4.72 8.43
C LYS A 260 -14.64 -3.37 8.25
N SER A 261 -15.25 -2.27 8.69
CA SER A 261 -14.63 -0.94 8.61
C SER A 261 -13.29 -0.89 9.36
N ILE A 262 -13.23 -1.49 10.56
CA ILE A 262 -12.01 -1.60 11.35
C ILE A 262 -10.96 -2.48 10.65
N ASP A 263 -11.38 -3.62 10.08
CA ASP A 263 -10.48 -4.52 9.34
C ASP A 263 -9.90 -3.87 8.08
N ASP A 264 -10.73 -3.12 7.34
CA ASP A 264 -10.32 -2.35 6.17
C ASP A 264 -9.30 -1.26 6.57
N ALA A 265 -9.56 -0.52 7.65
CA ALA A 265 -8.65 0.48 8.19
C ALA A 265 -7.32 -0.14 8.69
N ALA A 266 -7.38 -1.28 9.38
CA ALA A 266 -6.19 -2.01 9.84
C ALA A 266 -5.35 -2.53 8.67
N SER A 267 -6.01 -3.03 7.61
CA SER A 267 -5.37 -3.49 6.38
C SER A 267 -4.68 -2.33 5.66
N LEU A 268 -5.35 -1.18 5.55
CA LEU A 268 -4.78 0.03 4.94
C LEU A 268 -3.60 0.58 5.75
N LEU A 269 -3.68 0.53 7.09
CA LEU A 269 -2.59 0.92 7.98
C LEU A 269 -1.37 0.00 7.83
N LYS A 270 -1.60 -1.30 7.69
CA LYS A 270 -0.54 -2.29 7.42
C LYS A 270 0.17 -1.96 6.10
N GLU A 271 -0.59 -1.71 5.03
CA GLU A 271 -0.03 -1.37 3.73
C GLU A 271 0.77 -0.05 3.76
N THR A 272 0.22 0.98 4.41
CA THR A 272 0.92 2.27 4.59
C THR A 272 2.25 2.09 5.31
N LYS A 273 2.29 1.26 6.38
CA LYS A 273 3.54 0.94 7.09
C LYS A 273 4.56 0.23 6.21
N HIS A 274 4.11 -0.64 5.30
CA HIS A 274 5.01 -1.36 4.39
C HIS A 274 5.63 -0.42 3.36
N ILE A 275 4.85 0.53 2.83
CA ILE A 275 5.36 1.59 1.94
C ILE A 275 6.42 2.43 2.66
N ARG A 276 6.13 2.91 3.88
CA ARG A 276 7.07 3.71 4.67
C ARG A 276 8.36 2.96 4.97
N ASP A 277 8.28 1.67 5.30
CA ASP A 277 9.47 0.85 5.52
C ASP A 277 10.30 0.68 4.24
N GLY A 278 9.66 0.45 3.09
CA GLY A 278 10.32 0.43 1.79
C GLY A 278 11.05 1.76 1.47
N LEU A 279 10.39 2.90 1.69
CA LEU A 279 10.99 4.23 1.53
C LEU A 279 12.17 4.45 2.47
N LYS A 280 12.08 3.98 3.73
CA LYS A 280 13.17 4.05 4.71
C LYS A 280 14.39 3.26 4.25
N ILE A 281 14.20 2.05 3.71
CA ILE A 281 15.29 1.24 3.17
C ILE A 281 15.94 1.95 1.97
N LEU A 282 15.13 2.42 1.02
CA LEU A 282 15.62 3.17 -0.15
C LEU A 282 16.41 4.42 0.26
N LYS A 283 15.89 5.19 1.22
CA LYS A 283 16.59 6.35 1.79
C LYS A 283 17.94 5.95 2.39
N SER A 284 18.01 4.84 3.11
CA SER A 284 19.27 4.35 3.68
C SER A 284 20.31 4.04 2.59
N ILE A 285 19.89 3.43 1.48
CA ILE A 285 20.76 3.15 0.33
C ILE A 285 21.22 4.45 -0.34
N LEU A 286 20.32 5.40 -0.59
CA LEU A 286 20.68 6.69 -1.18
C LEU A 286 21.60 7.51 -0.28
N VAL A 287 21.45 7.42 1.04
CA VAL A 287 22.38 8.05 2.00
C VAL A 287 23.78 7.47 1.85
N GLN A 288 23.91 6.15 1.69
CA GLN A 288 25.20 5.51 1.41
C GLN A 288 25.77 5.96 0.05
N GLN A 289 24.93 6.00 -1.00
CA GLN A 289 25.34 6.49 -2.32
C GLN A 289 25.79 7.95 -2.29
N ARG A 290 25.14 8.80 -1.49
CA ARG A 290 25.54 10.20 -1.29
C ARG A 290 26.90 10.31 -0.61
N THR A 291 27.18 9.47 0.38
CA THR A 291 28.51 9.43 1.01
C THR A 291 29.57 9.09 -0.02
N VAL A 292 29.37 8.02 -0.80
CA VAL A 292 30.30 7.63 -1.87
C VAL A 292 30.46 8.73 -2.92
N TRP A 293 29.36 9.38 -3.32
CA TRP A 293 29.39 10.52 -4.25
C TRP A 293 30.25 11.66 -3.72
N ASN A 294 30.00 12.12 -2.50
CA ASN A 294 30.72 13.25 -1.91
C ASN A 294 32.21 12.93 -1.71
N ASP A 295 32.52 11.72 -1.27
CA ASP A 295 33.91 11.25 -1.10
C ASP A 295 34.63 11.19 -2.45
N PHE A 296 33.93 10.81 -3.51
CA PHE A 296 34.48 10.69 -4.86
C PHE A 296 34.65 12.04 -5.58
N THR A 297 33.65 12.92 -5.51
CA THR A 297 33.68 14.21 -6.22
C THR A 297 34.44 15.30 -5.46
N GLY A 298 34.63 15.14 -4.14
CA GLY A 298 35.17 16.18 -3.28
C GLY A 298 34.24 17.39 -3.14
N GLU A 299 32.98 17.27 -3.59
CA GLU A 299 31.99 18.35 -3.54
C GLU A 299 31.52 18.55 -2.11
N VAL A 300 32.09 19.56 -1.44
CA VAL A 300 31.51 20.11 -0.21
C VAL A 300 30.27 20.91 -0.61
N GLN A 301 29.12 20.59 0.00
CA GLN A 301 27.88 21.34 -0.18
C GLN A 301 28.05 22.79 0.31
N LEU A 302 28.55 23.67 -0.56
CA LEU A 302 28.46 25.11 -0.36
C LEU A 302 27.05 25.55 -0.78
N ASP A 303 26.24 25.95 0.20
CA ASP A 303 25.03 26.77 0.09
C ASP A 303 24.13 26.55 -1.15
N ASN A 304 23.05 25.78 -0.95
CA ASN A 304 21.73 25.89 -1.59
C ASN A 304 21.56 25.98 -3.13
N GLN A 305 22.60 25.99 -3.97
CA GLN A 305 22.42 26.21 -5.42
C GLN A 305 22.60 24.97 -6.31
N LEU A 306 23.32 23.93 -5.88
CA LEU A 306 23.40 22.69 -6.64
C LEU A 306 23.34 21.46 -5.71
N LYS A 307 22.15 20.85 -5.61
CA LYS A 307 21.97 19.59 -4.89
C LYS A 307 22.62 18.46 -5.69
N SER A 308 23.43 17.62 -5.03
CA SER A 308 23.98 16.43 -5.68
C SER A 308 22.85 15.50 -6.12
N PRO A 309 23.04 14.67 -7.17
CA PRO A 309 21.99 13.78 -7.68
C PRO A 309 21.35 12.90 -6.58
N PRO A 310 22.12 12.29 -5.64
CA PRO A 310 21.52 11.54 -4.54
C PRO A 310 20.66 12.40 -3.61
N SER A 311 21.05 13.66 -3.39
CA SER A 311 20.33 14.57 -2.49
C SER A 311 18.95 14.95 -3.03
N CYS A 312 18.82 15.14 -4.35
CA CYS A 312 17.52 15.38 -4.99
C CYS A 312 16.56 14.21 -4.74
N ILE A 313 17.02 12.97 -4.98
CA ILE A 313 16.18 11.78 -4.80
C ILE A 313 15.87 11.55 -3.31
N ILE A 314 16.80 11.86 -2.40
CA ILE A 314 16.52 11.78 -0.95
C ILE A 314 15.38 12.74 -0.55
N ASP A 315 15.33 13.94 -1.12
CA ASP A 315 14.25 14.89 -0.87
C ASP A 315 12.91 14.40 -1.45
N GLU A 316 12.92 13.79 -2.65
CA GLU A 316 11.75 13.13 -3.24
C GLU A 316 11.21 12.01 -2.34
N ILE A 317 12.09 11.12 -1.87
CA ILE A 317 11.72 10.04 -0.94
C ILE A 317 11.18 10.59 0.37
N LYS A 318 11.75 11.70 0.88
CA LYS A 318 11.25 12.35 2.08
C LYS A 318 9.83 12.90 1.87
N ASN A 319 9.57 13.54 0.73
CA ASN A 319 8.24 14.03 0.41
C ASN A 319 7.22 12.88 0.32
N MET A 320 7.61 11.73 -0.25
CA MET A 320 6.79 10.53 -0.27
C MET A 320 6.54 9.95 1.13
N ASP A 321 7.54 9.91 2.01
CA ASP A 321 7.37 9.44 3.40
C ASP A 321 6.48 10.39 4.21
N ASP A 322 6.65 11.71 4.05
CA ASP A 322 5.80 12.73 4.67
C ASP A 322 4.33 12.60 4.20
N ALA A 323 4.10 12.25 2.92
CA ALA A 323 2.76 11.99 2.40
C ALA A 323 2.15 10.71 3.02
N ALA A 324 2.92 9.62 3.07
CA ALA A 324 2.49 8.37 3.70
C ALA A 324 2.23 8.52 5.21
N GLU A 325 3.00 9.36 5.90
CA GLU A 325 2.78 9.69 7.31
C GLU A 325 1.46 10.42 7.56
N ARG A 326 1.09 11.35 6.67
CA ARG A 326 -0.21 12.03 6.74
C ARG A 326 -1.36 11.04 6.58
N ILE A 327 -1.26 10.12 5.63
CA ILE A 327 -2.26 9.05 5.42
C ILE A 327 -2.35 8.19 6.69
N GLN A 328 -1.21 7.74 7.22
CA GLN A 328 -1.18 6.96 8.46
C GLN A 328 -1.86 7.69 9.63
N THR A 329 -1.63 9.00 9.75
CA THR A 329 -2.25 9.83 10.78
C THR A 329 -3.76 9.98 10.57
N GLY A 330 -4.20 10.12 9.31
CA GLY A 330 -5.62 10.12 8.94
C GLY A 330 -6.32 8.82 9.33
N ILE A 331 -5.74 7.67 8.99
CA ILE A 331 -6.28 6.35 9.34
C ILE A 331 -6.38 6.17 10.86
N ASN A 332 -5.34 6.55 11.61
CA ASN A 332 -5.40 6.49 13.08
C ASN A 332 -6.52 7.38 13.64
N SER A 333 -6.70 8.58 13.07
CA SER A 333 -7.78 9.49 13.48
C SER A 333 -9.17 8.88 13.20
N ILE A 334 -9.35 8.16 12.09
CA ILE A 334 -10.59 7.43 11.79
C ILE A 334 -10.83 6.34 12.82
N LEU A 335 -9.82 5.54 13.15
CA LEU A 335 -9.93 4.49 14.19
C LEU A 335 -10.30 5.07 15.55
N ASP A 336 -9.70 6.21 15.92
CA ASP A 336 -10.04 6.92 17.16
C ASP A 336 -11.50 7.43 17.14
N LEU A 337 -11.97 7.94 16.01
CA LEU A 337 -13.36 8.36 15.82
C LEU A 337 -14.33 7.18 15.91
N GLU A 338 -14.00 6.03 15.33
CA GLU A 338 -14.80 4.81 15.42
C GLU A 338 -14.89 4.28 16.85
N GLN A 339 -13.78 4.30 17.59
CA GLN A 339 -13.77 3.91 18.99
C GLN A 339 -14.65 4.86 19.84
N ASN A 340 -14.60 6.16 19.56
CA ASN A 340 -15.45 7.15 20.23
C ASN A 340 -16.94 6.93 19.89
N GLU A 341 -17.27 6.66 18.63
CA GLU A 341 -18.64 6.34 18.20
C GLU A 341 -19.18 5.10 18.90
N ALA A 342 -18.42 4.00 18.92
CA ALA A 342 -18.81 2.77 19.61
C ALA A 342 -19.07 3.01 21.11
N SER A 343 -18.21 3.81 21.76
CA SER A 343 -18.37 4.18 23.18
C SER A 343 -19.64 4.99 23.43
N ILE A 344 -19.98 5.92 22.53
CA ILE A 344 -21.21 6.73 22.62
C ILE A 344 -22.44 5.83 22.40
N SER A 345 -22.39 4.95 21.40
CA SER A 345 -23.48 4.02 21.10
C SER A 345 -23.79 3.10 22.27
N GLU A 346 -22.77 2.50 22.89
CA GLU A 346 -22.91 1.67 24.10
C GLU A 346 -23.55 2.44 25.26
N ALA A 347 -23.14 3.70 25.47
CA ALA A 347 -23.70 4.56 26.52
C ALA A 347 -25.19 4.90 26.28
N ILE A 348 -25.60 5.12 25.03
CA ILE A 348 -27.00 5.36 24.66
C ILE A 348 -27.84 4.10 24.87
N THR A 349 -27.36 2.95 24.42
CA THR A 349 -28.05 1.66 24.58
C THR A 349 -28.23 1.32 26.06
N SER A 350 -27.16 1.42 26.85
CA SER A 350 -27.19 1.20 28.31
C SER A 350 -28.22 2.10 29.01
N ARG A 351 -28.29 3.38 28.61
CA ARG A 351 -29.27 4.32 29.16
C ARG A 351 -30.71 3.93 28.79
N THR A 352 -30.93 3.49 27.57
CA THR A 352 -32.26 3.08 27.07
C THR A 352 -32.74 1.82 27.79
N GLU A 353 -31.87 0.82 27.95
CA GLU A 353 -32.16 -0.40 28.71
C GLU A 353 -32.49 -0.09 30.18
N ALA A 354 -31.73 0.82 30.82
CA ALA A 354 -32.02 1.25 32.18
C ALA A 354 -33.40 1.93 32.29
N GLN A 355 -33.80 2.76 31.31
CA GLN A 355 -35.12 3.40 31.28
C GLN A 355 -36.25 2.38 31.09
N GLU A 356 -36.09 1.42 30.19
CA GLU A 356 -37.09 0.36 29.99
C GLU A 356 -37.19 -0.55 31.22
N SER A 357 -36.07 -0.88 31.87
CA SER A 357 -36.06 -1.64 33.13
C SER A 357 -36.85 -0.92 34.24
N VAL A 358 -36.66 0.40 34.39
CA VAL A 358 -37.46 1.21 35.32
C VAL A 358 -38.95 1.18 34.95
N ARG A 359 -39.28 1.25 33.66
CA ARG A 359 -40.67 1.24 33.16
C ARG A 359 -41.35 -0.11 33.39
N GLN A 360 -40.64 -1.20 33.17
CA GLN A 360 -41.08 -2.55 33.46
C GLN A 360 -41.27 -2.75 34.97
N GLY A 361 -40.32 -2.28 35.80
CA GLY A 361 -40.43 -2.32 37.26
C GLY A 361 -41.67 -1.58 37.78
N ARG A 362 -41.97 -0.39 37.24
CA ARG A 362 -43.21 0.35 37.55
C ARG A 362 -44.46 -0.41 37.14
N THR A 363 -44.45 -1.01 35.95
CA THR A 363 -45.57 -1.80 35.44
C THR A 363 -45.83 -3.03 36.31
N LEU A 364 -44.77 -3.74 36.69
CA LEU A 364 -44.85 -4.87 37.61
C LEU A 364 -45.42 -4.43 38.97
N MET A 365 -44.99 -3.29 39.51
CA MET A 365 -45.55 -2.75 40.76
C MET A 365 -47.05 -2.45 40.64
N VAL A 366 -47.50 -1.84 39.53
CA VAL A 366 -48.93 -1.59 39.30
C VAL A 366 -49.71 -2.89 39.18
N PHE A 367 -49.23 -3.86 38.39
CA PHE A 367 -49.85 -5.17 38.29
C PHE A 367 -49.90 -5.90 39.62
N THR A 368 -48.86 -5.78 40.43
CA THR A 368 -48.84 -6.35 41.77
C THR A 368 -49.97 -5.74 42.59
N VAL A 369 -50.07 -4.41 42.70
CA VAL A 369 -51.13 -3.72 43.48
C VAL A 369 -52.55 -4.05 43.00
N VAL A 370 -52.79 -4.16 41.69
CA VAL A 370 -54.13 -4.46 41.14
C VAL A 370 -54.54 -5.93 41.32
N SER A 371 -53.56 -6.83 41.53
CA SER A 371 -53.81 -8.27 41.70
C SER A 371 -54.00 -8.70 43.16
N TRP A 372 -53.96 -7.75 44.12
CA TRP A 372 -54.16 -7.98 45.56
C TRP A 372 -55.59 -7.68 46.02
#